data_AF-A0A553RNC9-F1
#
_entry.id   AF-A0A553RNC9-F1
#
_cell.length_a   1.000
_cell.length_b   1.000
_cell.length_c   1.000
_cell.angle_alpha   90.00
_cell.angle_beta   90.00
_cell.angle_gamma   90.00
#
_symmetry.space_group_name_H-M   'P 1'
#
loop_
_entity.id
_entity.type
_entity.pdbx_description
1 polymer ?
#
loop_
_entity_poly.entity_id
_entity_poly.type
_entity_poly.pdbx_seq_one_letter_code
_entity_poly.pdbx_strand_id
1 'polypeptide(L)' 'MQSPIQMTFILLGYVFFVLYVGPRYMASRKPFHLKTAMIVYNFFMVAFNAYIVYE' A
#
# COMPACT_ATOMS: atom_id res chain seq x y z
N MET A 1 9.36 -15.21 11.57
CA MET A 1 8.99 -14.05 12.42
C MET A 1 9.97 -13.95 13.58
N GLN A 2 11.20 -13.49 13.34
CA GLN A 2 12.27 -13.56 14.34
C GLN A 2 12.37 -12.32 15.23
N SER A 3 11.92 -11.15 14.75
CA SER A 3 11.90 -9.93 15.57
C SER A 3 10.78 -8.99 15.11
N PRO A 4 9.98 -8.41 16.03
CA PRO A 4 8.93 -7.46 15.68
C PRO A 4 9.50 -6.10 15.24
N ILE A 5 10.77 -5.82 15.52
CA ILE A 5 11.42 -4.52 15.28
C ILE A 5 11.34 -4.15 13.79
N GLN A 6 11.63 -5.10 12.90
CA GLN A 6 11.61 -4.86 11.45
C GLN A 6 10.20 -4.49 10.96
N MET A 7 9.18 -5.23 11.42
CA MET A 7 7.79 -4.97 11.06
C MET A 7 7.31 -3.63 11.61
N THR A 8 7.66 -3.31 12.86
CA THR A 8 7.34 -2.03 13.49
C THR A 8 7.95 -0.86 12.73
N PHE A 9 9.22 -0.95 12.31
CA PHE A 9 9.87 0.09 11.52
C PHE A 9 9.18 0.34 10.17
N ILE A 10 8.79 -0.72 9.46
CA ILE A 10 8.06 -0.60 8.19
C ILE A 10 6.71 0.10 8.40
N LEU A 11 5.97 -0.30 9.43
CA LEU A 11 4.67 0.31 9.73
C LEU A 11 4.79 1.76 10.16
N LEU A 12 5.77 2.10 11.01
CA LEU A 12 6.04 3.48 11.39
C LEU A 12 6.42 4.34 10.18
N GLY A 13 7.27 3.82 9.29
CA GLY A 13 7.63 4.48 8.04
C GLY A 13 6.41 4.70 7.13
N TYR A 14 5.54 3.70 7.01
CA TYR A 14 4.29 3.79 6.25
C TYR A 14 3.35 4.88 6.81
N VAL A 15 3.11 4.88 8.12
CA VAL A 15 2.23 5.87 8.78
C VAL A 15 2.79 7.28 8.62
N PHE A 16 4.09 7.46 8.85
CA PHE A 16 4.76 8.75 8.66
C PHE A 16 4.63 9.24 7.22
N PHE A 17 4.82 8.35 6.25
CA PHE A 17 4.71 8.69 4.84
C PHE A 17 3.28 9.07 4.45
N VAL A 18 2.27 8.28 4.83
CA VAL A 18 0.88 8.50 4.41
C VAL A 18 0.25 9.71 5.11
N LEU A 19 0.59 9.98 6.37
CA LEU A 19 -0.03 11.08 7.12
C LEU A 19 0.66 12.43 6.94
N TYR A 20 1.99 12.45 6.80
CA TYR A 20 2.74 13.71 6.79
C TYR A 20 3.41 14.00 5.45
N VAL A 21 4.23 13.09 4.95
CA VAL A 21 5.08 13.34 3.77
C VAL A 21 4.24 13.37 2.49
N GLY A 22 3.40 12.37 2.28
CA GLY A 22 2.57 12.20 1.10
C GLY A 22 1.62 13.38 0.88
N PRO A 23 0.75 13.74 1.86
CA PRO A 23 -0.17 14.86 1.72
C PRO A 23 0.55 16.19 1.47
N ARG A 24 1.66 16.44 2.17
CA ARG A 24 2.45 17.67 1.97
C ARG A 24 3.09 17.73 0.58
N TYR A 25 3.56 16.61 0.06
CA TYR A 25 4.10 16.51 -1.30
C TYR A 25 3.04 16.66 -2.39
N MET A 26 1.83 16.15 -2.13
CA MET A 26 0.71 16.18 -3.08
C MET A 26 -0.11 17.48 -3.02
N ALA A 27 0.04 18.31 -1.98
CA ALA A 27 -0.78 19.51 -1.76
C ALA A 27 -0.79 20.51 -2.92
N SER A 28 0.31 20.61 -3.69
CA SER A 28 0.43 21.51 -4.83
C SER A 28 0.44 20.79 -6.19
N ARG A 29 0.12 19.48 -6.22
CA ARG A 29 0.18 18.65 -7.42
C ARG A 29 -1.21 18.14 -7.79
N LYS A 30 -1.43 17.92 -9.09
CA LYS A 30 -2.66 17.27 -9.56
C LYS A 30 -2.66 15.78 -9.15
N PRO A 31 -3.83 15.19 -8.87
CA PRO A 31 -3.93 13.76 -8.56
C PRO A 31 -3.37 12.89 -9.68
N PHE A 32 -2.67 11.82 -9.30
CA PHE A 32 -2.15 10.85 -10.26
C PHE A 32 -3.29 10.01 -10.87
N HIS A 33 -3.26 9.80 -12.18
CA HIS A 33 -4.23 8.93 -12.85
C HIS A 33 -3.78 7.47 -12.78
N LEU A 34 -4.11 6.79 -11.68
CA LEU A 34 -3.66 5.42 -11.39
C LEU A 34 -4.68 4.34 -11.78
N LYS A 35 -5.60 4.64 -12.71
CA LYS A 35 -6.71 3.74 -13.08
C LYS A 35 -6.23 2.34 -13.48
N THR A 36 -5.28 2.25 -14.40
CA THR A 36 -4.74 0.96 -14.86
C THR A 36 -4.03 0.20 -13.73
N ALA A 37 -3.22 0.90 -12.92
CA ALA A 37 -2.53 0.30 -11.79
C ALA A 37 -3.52 -0.27 -10.75
N MET A 38 -4.60 0.46 -10.47
CA MET A 38 -5.66 -0.01 -9.56
C MET A 38 -6.39 -1.24 -10.11
N ILE A 39 -6.66 -1.29 -11.41
CA ILE A 39 -7.30 -2.48 -12.03
C ILE A 39 -6.40 -3.70 -11.86
N VAL A 40 -5.13 -3.58 -12.20
CA VAL A 40 -4.14 -4.66 -12.10
C VAL A 40 -3.99 -5.12 -10.64
N TYR A 41 -3.87 -4.17 -9.70
CA TYR A 41 -3.77 -4.47 -8.27
C TYR A 41 -4.98 -5.25 -7.75
N ASN A 42 -6.20 -4.78 -8.04
CA ASN A 42 -7.42 -5.45 -7.59
C ASN A 42 -7.59 -6.84 -8.23
N PHE A 43 -7.22 -7.00 -9.50
CA PHE A 43 -7.24 -8.31 -10.15
C PHE A 43 -6.34 -9.32 -9.44
N PHE A 44 -5.09 -8.94 -9.15
CA PHE A 44 -4.18 -9.80 -8.39
C PHE A 44 -4.66 -10.04 -6.95
N MET A 45 -5.26 -9.04 -6.32
CA MET A 45 -5.83 -9.18 -4.99
C MET A 45 -6.96 -10.21 -4.97
N VAL A 46 -7.86 -10.21 -5.96
CA VAL A 46 -8.94 -11.22 -6.06
C VAL A 46 -8.35 -12.60 -6.34
N ALA A 47 -7.41 -12.72 -7.28
CA ALA A 47 -6.76 -14.00 -7.59
C ALA A 47 -6.05 -14.60 -6.36
N PHE A 48 -5.34 -13.78 -5.59
CA PHE A 48 -4.64 -14.22 -4.39
C PHE A 48 -5.61 -14.60 -3.25
N ASN A 49 -6.68 -13.85 -3.04
CA ASN A 49 -7.73 -14.23 -2.08
C ASN A 49 -8.43 -15.53 -2.49
N ALA A 50 -8.73 -15.72 -3.77
CA ALA A 50 -9.31 -16.97 -4.26
C ALA A 50 -8.38 -18.16 -4.02
N TYR A 51 -7.07 -17.99 -4.21
CA TYR A 51 -6.07 -18.98 -3.86
C TYR A 51 -6.08 -19.30 -2.37
N ILE A 52 -6.03 -18.28 -1.50
CA ILE A 52 -6.07 -18.47 -0.03
C ILE A 52 -7.34 -19.19 0.45
N VAL A 53 -8.49 -18.96 -0.20
CA VAL A 53 -9.76 -19.62 0.17
C VAL A 53 -9.83 -21.07 -0.31
N TYR A 54 -9.18 -21.38 -1.43
CA TYR A 54 -9.10 -22.73 -1.95
C TYR A 54 -8.15 -23.61 -1.13
N GLU A 55 -7.07 -23.02 -0.63
CA GLU A 55 -6.13 -23.62 0.32
C GLU A 55 -6.75 -23.77 1.72
#